data_AF-A0A840HRF3-F1
#
_entry.id   AF-A0A840HRF3-F1
#
_cell.length_a   1.000
_cell.length_b   1.000
_cell.length_c   1.000
_cell.angle_alpha   90.00
_cell.angle_beta   90.00
_cell.angle_gamma   90.00
#
_symmetry.space_group_name_H-M   'P 1'
#
loop_
_entity.id
_entity.type
_entity.pdbx_description
1 polymer ?
#
loop_
_entity_poly.entity_id
_entity_poly.type
_entity_poly.pdbx_seq_one_letter_code
_entity_poly.pdbx_strand_id
1 'polypeptide(L)'
;MGCLTSSSSAAKPLSDAWIASRFYRNSPLSNEVRVHWATFNAADGADYNLGNCQMAARILNANLEASAKAEGRQPFSNVGFWCEVGTYSETGGVPIKFDAEYPSDTTGPMRFSE
;
A
#
# COMPACT_ATOMS: atom_id res chain seq x y z
N MET A 1 32.93 -3.92 -44.52
CA MET A 1 32.76 -3.15 -43.26
C MET A 1 31.26 -2.95 -43.03
N GLY A 2 30.61 -3.87 -42.30
CA GLY A 2 29.17 -3.80 -42.01
C GLY A 2 28.97 -3.45 -40.55
N CYS A 3 28.32 -2.31 -40.27
CA CYS A 3 27.96 -1.87 -38.92
C CYS A 3 26.65 -2.56 -38.53
N LEU A 4 26.71 -3.55 -37.63
CA LEU A 4 25.52 -4.16 -37.04
C LEU A 4 25.03 -3.26 -35.90
N THR A 5 24.04 -2.42 -36.18
CA THR A 5 23.28 -1.73 -35.12
C THR A 5 22.29 -2.73 -34.53
N SER A 6 22.65 -3.33 -33.40
CA SER A 6 21.71 -4.13 -32.59
C SER A 6 20.74 -3.18 -31.90
N SER A 7 19.53 -3.06 -32.47
CA SER A 7 18.36 -2.53 -31.79
C SER A 7 17.84 -3.62 -30.85
N SER A 8 18.27 -3.62 -29.59
CA SER A 8 17.56 -4.39 -28.57
C SER A 8 16.46 -3.51 -27.99
N SER A 9 15.23 -3.69 -28.45
CA SER A 9 14.07 -3.28 -27.65
C SER A 9 14.03 -4.20 -26.44
N ALA A 10 14.63 -3.77 -25.33
CA ALA A 10 14.48 -4.48 -24.07
C ALA A 10 13.00 -4.41 -23.69
N ALA A 11 12.29 -5.52 -23.87
CA ALA A 11 11.05 -5.75 -23.15
C ALA A 11 11.38 -5.66 -21.65
N LYS A 12 10.73 -4.73 -20.93
CA LYS A 12 10.84 -4.62 -19.47
C LYS A 12 10.51 -5.97 -18.83
N PRO A 13 11.37 -6.52 -17.96
CA PRO A 13 11.11 -7.81 -17.36
C PRO A 13 9.88 -7.71 -16.46
N LEU A 14 8.97 -8.66 -16.59
CA LEU A 14 7.78 -8.85 -15.74
C LEU A 14 8.14 -9.34 -14.32
N SER A 15 9.41 -9.20 -13.89
CA SER A 15 9.94 -9.79 -12.66
C SER A 15 9.74 -8.93 -11.41
N ASP A 16 9.42 -7.64 -11.54
CA ASP A 16 9.41 -6.71 -10.39
C ASP A 16 8.01 -6.57 -9.78
N ALA A 17 7.02 -7.26 -10.35
CA ALA A 17 5.63 -7.14 -9.93
C ALA A 17 5.39 -7.59 -8.49
N TRP A 18 6.17 -8.55 -7.98
CA TRP A 18 6.09 -9.03 -6.60
C TRP A 18 6.90 -8.19 -5.61
N ILE A 19 7.76 -7.29 -6.10
CA ILE A 19 8.56 -6.38 -5.26
C ILE A 19 7.71 -5.17 -4.84
N ALA A 20 6.74 -4.79 -5.65
CA ALA A 20 5.87 -3.66 -5.36
C ALA A 20 4.77 -3.99 -4.32
N SER A 21 4.33 -2.97 -3.60
CA SER A 21 3.13 -3.01 -2.74
C SER A 21 2.20 -1.87 -3.08
N ARG A 22 0.89 -2.13 -3.05
CA ARG A 22 -0.16 -1.18 -3.41
C ARG A 22 -0.88 -0.74 -2.18
N PHE A 23 -1.19 0.54 -2.15
CA PHE A 23 -1.91 1.18 -1.08
C PHE A 23 -3.25 1.66 -1.58
N TYR A 24 -4.30 1.21 -0.91
CA TYR A 24 -5.68 1.47 -1.28
C TYR A 24 -6.43 2.14 -0.13
N ARG A 25 -7.51 2.81 -0.51
CA ARG A 25 -8.60 3.24 0.36
C ARG A 25 -9.91 2.87 -0.30
N ASN A 26 -10.98 2.73 0.48
CA ASN A 26 -12.33 2.71 -0.06
C ASN A 26 -13.06 4.04 0.13
N SER A 27 -14.30 4.10 -0.36
CA SER A 27 -15.09 5.33 -0.36
C SER A 27 -16.11 5.33 0.79
N PRO A 28 -16.35 6.48 1.46
CA PRO A 28 -17.47 6.61 2.39
C PRO A 28 -18.83 6.43 1.70
N LEU A 29 -18.91 6.57 0.37
CA LEU A 29 -20.14 6.39 -0.42
C LEU A 29 -20.35 4.93 -0.84
N SER A 30 -19.27 4.13 -0.92
CA SER A 30 -19.32 2.71 -1.23
C SER A 30 -18.08 2.02 -0.69
N ASN A 31 -18.28 1.11 0.24
CA ASN A 31 -17.21 0.35 0.91
C ASN A 31 -16.60 -0.74 0.01
N GLU A 32 -17.21 -1.04 -1.14
CA GLU A 32 -16.70 -2.02 -2.11
C GLU A 32 -15.70 -1.40 -3.09
N VAL A 33 -15.67 -0.07 -3.20
CA VAL A 33 -14.78 0.63 -4.13
C VAL A 33 -13.33 0.55 -3.65
N ARG A 34 -12.43 0.28 -4.58
CA ARG A 34 -10.98 0.22 -4.37
C ARG A 34 -10.34 1.45 -5.02
N VAL A 35 -10.13 2.50 -4.23
CA VAL A 35 -9.42 3.70 -4.67
C VAL A 35 -7.93 3.46 -4.47
N HIS A 36 -7.20 3.31 -5.57
CA HIS A 36 -5.74 3.28 -5.53
C HIS A 36 -5.22 4.64 -5.08
N TRP A 37 -4.35 4.62 -4.08
CA TRP A 37 -3.73 5.83 -3.56
C TRP A 37 -2.25 5.92 -3.95
N ALA A 38 -1.50 4.83 -3.77
CA ALA A 38 -0.07 4.82 -4.05
C ALA A 38 0.46 3.42 -4.37
N THR A 39 1.64 3.38 -4.99
CA THR A 39 2.43 2.16 -5.18
C THR A 39 3.81 2.37 -4.58
N PHE A 40 4.21 1.48 -3.69
CA PHE A 40 5.53 1.40 -3.07
C PHE A 40 6.38 0.43 -3.88
N ASN A 41 7.42 0.94 -4.55
CA ASN A 41 8.29 0.16 -5.43
C ASN A 41 9.74 0.67 -5.36
N ALA A 42 10.30 0.70 -4.15
CA ALA A 42 11.71 0.98 -3.92
C ALA A 42 12.58 -0.24 -4.27
N ALA A 43 13.88 0.01 -4.52
CA ALA A 43 14.86 -1.02 -4.87
C ALA A 43 15.21 -1.94 -3.69
N ASP A 44 14.88 -1.54 -2.46
CA ASP A 44 15.16 -2.22 -1.19
C ASP A 44 14.37 -3.54 -1.00
N GLY A 45 13.45 -3.86 -1.93
CA GLY A 45 12.79 -5.16 -1.98
C GLY A 45 11.37 -5.19 -1.43
N ALA A 46 10.75 -6.37 -1.54
CA ALA A 46 9.34 -6.58 -1.25
C ALA A 46 8.97 -6.27 0.21
N ASP A 47 9.80 -6.72 1.16
CA ASP A 47 9.54 -6.53 2.60
C ASP A 47 9.60 -5.06 3.00
N TYR A 48 10.55 -4.30 2.44
CA TYR A 48 10.65 -2.86 2.66
C TYR A 48 9.41 -2.13 2.12
N ASN A 49 9.01 -2.44 0.89
CA ASN A 49 7.84 -1.84 0.26
C ASN A 49 6.54 -2.18 1.00
N LEU A 50 6.37 -3.43 1.42
CA LEU A 50 5.20 -3.87 2.17
C LEU A 50 5.17 -3.26 3.57
N GLY A 51 6.30 -3.24 4.27
CA GLY A 51 6.43 -2.65 5.60
C GLY A 51 6.07 -1.16 5.60
N ASN A 52 6.61 -0.39 4.66
CA ASN A 52 6.29 1.02 4.50
C ASN A 52 4.80 1.24 4.15
N CYS A 53 4.25 0.41 3.27
CA CYS A 53 2.82 0.47 2.97
C CYS A 53 1.98 0.22 4.22
N GLN A 54 2.26 -0.86 4.96
CA GLN A 54 1.50 -1.24 6.15
C GLN A 54 1.60 -0.17 7.25
N MET A 55 2.78 0.41 7.44
CA MET A 55 2.98 1.53 8.37
C MET A 55 2.09 2.71 7.98
N ALA A 56 2.12 3.12 6.70
CA ALA A 56 1.28 4.21 6.21
C ALA A 56 -0.21 3.92 6.43
N ALA A 57 -0.67 2.70 6.13
CA ALA A 57 -2.05 2.28 6.37
C ALA A 57 -2.46 2.46 7.83
N ARG A 58 -1.64 1.96 8.78
CA ARG A 58 -1.92 2.03 10.22
C ARG A 58 -2.00 3.46 10.74
N ILE A 59 -1.07 4.33 10.33
CA ILE A 59 -1.07 5.76 10.71
C ILE A 59 -2.36 6.42 10.23
N LEU A 60 -2.70 6.20 8.96
CA LEU A 60 -3.83 6.87 8.34
C LEU A 60 -5.17 6.38 8.90
N ASN A 61 -5.27 5.08 9.23
CA ASN A 61 -6.43 4.54 9.94
C ASN A 61 -6.53 5.11 11.37
N ALA A 62 -5.41 5.20 12.11
CA ALA A 62 -5.42 5.82 13.44
C ALA A 62 -5.81 7.30 13.39
N ASN A 63 -5.40 8.03 12.35
CA ASN A 63 -5.79 9.42 12.14
C ASN A 63 -7.29 9.56 11.82
N LEU A 64 -7.89 8.62 11.09
CA LEU A 64 -9.34 8.60 10.87
C LEU A 64 -10.09 8.44 12.21
N GLU A 65 -9.64 7.52 13.05
CA GLU A 65 -10.24 7.31 14.38
C GLU A 65 -10.08 8.54 15.29
N ALA A 66 -8.88 9.12 15.34
CA ALA A 66 -8.59 10.31 16.13
C ALA A 66 -9.43 11.52 15.67
N SER A 67 -9.56 11.70 14.35
CA SER A 67 -10.36 12.79 13.77
C SER A 67 -11.84 12.63 14.08
N ALA A 68 -12.39 11.42 13.93
CA ALA A 68 -13.78 11.14 14.27
C ALA A 68 -14.06 11.43 15.75
N LYS A 69 -13.17 10.98 16.64
CA LYS A 69 -13.26 11.25 18.08
C LYS A 69 -13.23 12.74 18.40
N ALA A 70 -12.34 13.50 17.78
CA ALA A 70 -12.23 14.95 17.99
C ALA A 70 -13.49 15.71 17.55
N GLU A 71 -14.18 15.21 16.52
CA GLU A 71 -15.45 15.76 16.02
C GLU A 71 -16.68 15.24 16.78
N GLY A 72 -16.51 14.38 17.80
CA GLY A 72 -17.62 13.74 18.51
C GLY A 72 -18.43 12.77 17.64
N ARG A 73 -17.84 12.26 16.56
CA ARG A 73 -18.45 11.32 15.62
C ARG A 73 -17.92 9.90 15.85
N GLN A 74 -18.73 8.91 15.50
CA GLN A 74 -18.23 7.54 15.39
C GLN A 74 -17.37 7.41 14.13
N PRO A 75 -16.20 6.74 14.20
CA PRO A 75 -15.42 6.46 13.00
C PRO A 75 -16.24 5.59 12.05
N PHE A 76 -16.09 5.84 10.75
CA PHE A 76 -16.71 5.01 9.71
C PHE A 76 -16.09 3.62 9.78
N SER A 77 -16.84 2.64 10.30
CA SER A 77 -16.36 1.26 10.47
C SER A 77 -16.00 0.58 9.15
N ASN A 78 -16.52 1.11 8.05
CA ASN A 78 -16.36 0.61 6.71
C ASN A 78 -15.42 1.47 5.86
N VAL A 79 -14.72 2.47 6.41
CA VAL A 79 -13.74 3.26 5.65
C VAL A 79 -12.35 3.08 6.23
N GLY A 80 -11.40 2.73 5.38
CA GLY A 80 -10.02 2.60 5.82
C GLY A 80 -9.05 2.38 4.69
N PHE A 81 -7.81 2.18 5.11
CA PHE A 81 -6.63 2.04 4.28
C PHE A 81 -6.02 0.66 4.44
N TRP A 82 -5.56 0.05 3.35
CA TRP A 82 -4.93 -1.27 3.37
C TRP A 82 -3.90 -1.44 2.27
N CYS A 83 -3.11 -2.50 2.41
CA CYS A 83 -2.02 -2.84 1.51
C CYS A 83 -2.19 -4.20 0.87
N GLU A 84 -1.72 -4.32 -0.36
CA GLU A 84 -1.64 -5.59 -1.09
C GLU A 84 -0.33 -5.69 -1.83
N VAL A 85 0.27 -6.88 -1.84
CA VAL A 85 1.47 -7.16 -2.63
C VAL A 85 1.11 -7.14 -4.12
N GLY A 86 1.95 -6.51 -4.94
CA GLY A 86 1.78 -6.44 -6.38
C GLY A 86 1.99 -5.06 -6.98
N THR A 87 2.05 -4.98 -8.31
CA THR A 87 1.85 -3.75 -9.09
C THR A 87 0.37 -3.44 -9.27
N TYR A 88 0.01 -2.17 -9.51
CA TYR A 88 -1.38 -1.67 -9.64
C TYR A 88 -2.39 -2.71 -10.17
N SER A 89 -3.50 -2.88 -9.45
CA SER A 89 -4.63 -3.72 -9.85
C SER A 89 -5.96 -3.05 -9.49
N GLU A 90 -6.94 -3.22 -10.38
CA GLU A 90 -8.34 -2.83 -10.14
C GLU A 90 -9.14 -3.97 -9.51
N THR A 91 -8.63 -5.21 -9.58
CA THR A 91 -9.29 -6.39 -9.04
C THR A 91 -8.90 -6.65 -7.59
N GLY A 92 -9.77 -7.35 -6.85
CA GLY A 92 -9.56 -7.72 -5.45
C GLY A 92 -10.78 -7.42 -4.58
N GLY A 93 -10.74 -7.84 -3.31
CA GLY A 93 -11.79 -7.56 -2.32
C GLY A 93 -11.39 -6.43 -1.37
N VAL A 94 -12.37 -5.71 -0.81
CA VAL A 94 -12.09 -4.74 0.27
C VAL A 94 -12.10 -5.47 1.62
N PRO A 95 -11.08 -5.28 2.48
CA PRO A 95 -11.08 -5.84 3.82
C PRO A 95 -12.28 -5.37 4.64
N ILE A 96 -12.78 -6.24 5.53
CA ILE A 96 -13.86 -5.90 6.47
C ILE A 96 -13.36 -5.19 7.73
N LYS A 97 -12.04 -5.13 7.93
CA LYS A 97 -11.35 -4.50 9.06
C LYS A 97 -10.06 -3.86 8.56
N PHE A 98 -9.66 -2.78 9.23
CA PHE A 98 -8.48 -2.00 8.88
C PHE A 98 -7.62 -1.85 10.14
N ASP A 99 -6.35 -2.24 10.04
CA ASP A 99 -5.43 -2.15 11.16
C ASP A 99 -5.09 -0.67 11.43
N ALA A 100 -5.21 -0.25 12.69
CA ALA A 100 -4.90 1.10 13.16
C ALA A 100 -3.92 1.01 14.35
N GLU A 101 -2.85 1.79 14.32
CA GLU A 101 -1.86 1.84 15.40
C GLU A 101 -1.26 3.25 15.48
N TYR A 102 -1.22 3.84 16.68
CA TYR A 102 -0.52 5.10 16.95
C TYR A 102 0.27 5.05 18.27
N PRO A 103 1.57 5.43 18.28
CA PRO A 103 2.39 5.64 17.11
C PRO A 103 2.60 4.30 16.39
N SER A 104 2.55 4.29 15.06
CA SER A 104 2.64 3.09 14.20
C SER A 104 4.01 2.38 14.24
N ASP A 105 4.88 2.79 15.15
CA ASP A 105 6.27 2.35 15.31
C ASP A 105 6.58 1.93 16.76
N THR A 106 5.56 1.56 17.56
CA THR A 106 5.77 1.33 19.00
C THR A 106 5.69 -0.10 19.49
N THR A 107 5.29 -1.09 18.68
CA THR A 107 5.12 -2.46 19.21
C THR A 107 5.70 -3.62 18.39
N GLY A 108 6.34 -3.38 17.25
CA GLY A 108 7.05 -4.43 16.50
C GLY A 108 8.51 -4.06 16.27
N PRO A 109 9.48 -4.98 16.42
CA PRO A 109 10.80 -4.71 15.87
C PRO A 109 10.63 -4.48 14.38
N MET A 110 10.89 -3.27 13.90
CA MET A 110 11.17 -3.03 12.49
C MET A 110 12.35 -3.93 12.15
N ARG A 111 12.08 -5.13 11.63
CA ARG A 111 13.09 -6.01 11.07
C ARG A 111 13.50 -5.44 9.73
N PHE A 112 14.27 -4.37 9.76
CA PHE A 112 15.28 -4.15 8.75
C PHE A 112 16.40 -5.14 9.09
N SER A 113 16.27 -6.37 8.61
CA SER A 113 17.42 -7.26 8.59
C SER A 113 18.41 -6.68 7.58
N GLU A 114 19.53 -6.17 8.10
CA GLU A 114 20.75 -5.91 7.31
C GLU A 114 21.26 -7.20 6.65
#